data_AF-A0A6G3ZE28-F1
#
_entry.id   AF-A0A6G3ZE28-F1
#
_cell.length_a   1.000
_cell.length_b   1.000
_cell.length_c   1.000
_cell.angle_alpha   90.00
_cell.angle_beta   90.00
_cell.angle_gamma   90.00
#
_symmetry.space_group_name_H-M   'P 1'
#
loop_
_entity.id
_entity.type
_entity.pdbx_description
1 polymer ?
#
loop_
_entity_poly.entity_id
_entity_poly.type
_entity_poly.pdbx_seq_one_letter_code
_entity_poly.pdbx_strand_id
1 'polypeptide(L)'
;MSQHGDPDAQVDEFLELERELSAGRRASETYEEGNISEAAKIPASEVPDDYPVAIRTRQALQLNVETPDGETVATYLEWPGEDEESDHVGRLLGALGRERDEFANVYGDRVALDSENGWHGIDAERTAAMRGAKLAAGDESLDRSRNLLAGALGAGLLAIPVGVLSEMFAGLLLMVSLVGIPAGIYLDGKRLEDATGRSVKTALWTVGGAVPLLNYSVAIAYLLDRRVTLSGPTSGEGSERWYKGIFASLAAIPVAVALSGLSEATAGMVLFVGWTFLPFAVYFDAEYVEETTDWDPNEELWAIAVIVFGLFAAVPYLVKRRVELD
;
A
#
# COMPACT_ATOMS: atom_id res chain seq x y z
N MET A 1 -25.18 -18.78 -53.06
CA MET A 1 -26.14 -18.39 -52.01
C MET A 1 -25.68 -19.07 -50.75
N SER A 2 -24.92 -18.33 -49.95
CA SER A 2 -24.16 -18.84 -48.81
C SER A 2 -25.10 -18.96 -47.61
N GLN A 3 -25.16 -20.17 -47.02
CA GLN A 3 -25.74 -20.40 -45.69
C GLN A 3 -25.02 -19.49 -44.69
N HIS A 4 -25.66 -18.41 -44.24
CA HIS A 4 -25.30 -17.79 -42.97
C HIS A 4 -26.03 -18.58 -41.90
N GLY A 5 -25.26 -19.36 -41.14
CA GLY A 5 -25.75 -20.07 -39.97
C GLY A 5 -26.33 -19.07 -38.97
N ASP A 6 -27.38 -19.51 -38.29
CA ASP A 6 -28.11 -18.76 -37.28
C ASP A 6 -27.14 -18.18 -36.23
N PRO A 7 -27.09 -16.85 -36.03
CA PRO A 7 -26.21 -16.21 -35.05
C PRO A 7 -26.40 -16.77 -33.64
N ASP A 8 -27.62 -17.15 -33.28
CA ASP A 8 -27.95 -17.64 -31.95
C ASP A 8 -27.32 -19.03 -31.71
N ALA A 9 -27.23 -19.87 -32.76
CA ALA A 9 -26.58 -21.18 -32.67
C ALA A 9 -25.06 -21.07 -32.44
N GLN A 10 -24.41 -20.01 -32.94
CA GLN A 10 -22.98 -19.77 -32.71
C GLN A 10 -22.71 -19.27 -31.29
N VAL A 11 -23.64 -18.50 -30.71
CA VAL A 11 -23.54 -18.04 -29.32
C VAL A 11 -23.69 -19.21 -28.36
N ASP A 12 -24.63 -20.12 -28.61
CA ASP A 12 -24.82 -21.31 -27.78
C ASP A 12 -23.62 -22.26 -27.83
N GLU A 13 -23.03 -22.49 -29.01
CA GLU A 13 -21.80 -23.28 -29.16
C GLU A 13 -20.61 -22.65 -28.41
N PHE A 14 -20.50 -21.32 -28.44
CA PHE A 14 -19.46 -20.60 -27.70
C PHE A 14 -19.64 -20.70 -26.18
N LEU A 15 -20.87 -20.58 -25.69
CA LEU A 15 -21.19 -20.72 -24.26
C LEU A 15 -20.99 -22.15 -23.75
N GLU A 16 -21.20 -23.16 -24.60
CA GLU A 16 -20.94 -24.55 -24.28
C GLU A 16 -19.44 -24.86 -24.23
N LEU A 17 -18.65 -24.33 -25.18
CA LEU A 17 -17.18 -24.35 -25.14
C LEU A 17 -16.62 -23.65 -23.90
N GLU A 18 -17.18 -22.50 -23.52
CA GLU A 18 -16.79 -21.78 -22.30
C GLU A 18 -17.13 -22.60 -21.04
N ARG A 19 -18.27 -23.30 -21.03
CA ARG A 19 -18.63 -24.23 -19.94
C ARG A 19 -17.72 -25.44 -19.88
N GLU A 20 -17.34 -26.05 -21.00
CA GLU A 20 -16.39 -27.18 -21.01
C GLU A 20 -15.00 -26.73 -20.54
N LEU A 21 -14.53 -25.56 -20.99
CA LEU A 21 -13.26 -24.97 -20.52
C LEU A 21 -13.31 -24.63 -19.02
N SER A 22 -14.44 -24.10 -18.54
CA SER A 22 -14.65 -23.77 -17.13
C SER A 22 -14.83 -25.00 -16.24
N ALA A 23 -15.41 -26.08 -16.78
CA ALA A 23 -15.59 -27.35 -16.09
C ALA A 23 -14.27 -28.14 -16.02
N GLY A 24 -13.45 -28.08 -17.08
CA GLY A 24 -12.08 -28.64 -17.08
C GLY A 24 -11.15 -27.93 -16.09
N ARG A 25 -11.32 -26.61 -15.91
CA ARG A 25 -10.54 -25.80 -14.95
C ARG A 25 -10.94 -26.00 -13.47
N ARG A 26 -11.99 -26.78 -13.17
CA ARG A 26 -12.39 -27.17 -11.80
C ARG A 26 -11.85 -28.52 -11.34
N ALA A 27 -11.06 -29.21 -12.16
CA ALA A 27 -10.16 -30.23 -11.62
C ALA A 27 -9.09 -29.51 -10.80
N SER A 28 -9.41 -29.32 -9.51
CA SER A 28 -8.47 -28.89 -8.49
C SER A 28 -7.36 -29.95 -8.41
N GLU A 29 -6.35 -29.83 -9.27
CA GLU A 29 -5.01 -30.28 -8.91
C GLU A 29 -4.66 -29.50 -7.64
N THR A 30 -4.75 -30.21 -6.52
CA THR A 30 -4.40 -29.73 -5.20
C THR A 30 -2.93 -29.34 -5.26
N TYR A 31 -2.67 -28.06 -5.49
CA TYR A 31 -1.32 -27.53 -5.42
C TYR A 31 -1.00 -27.26 -3.95
N GLU A 32 0.26 -27.44 -3.61
CA GLU A 32 0.74 -27.18 -2.26
C GLU A 32 1.30 -25.76 -2.21
N GLU A 33 1.01 -25.00 -1.15
CA GLU A 33 1.57 -23.66 -0.96
C GLU A 33 2.74 -23.74 0.01
N GLY A 34 3.82 -23.01 -0.22
CA GLY A 34 4.92 -22.95 0.74
C GLY A 34 5.62 -21.59 0.73
N ASN A 35 6.45 -21.34 1.73
CA ASN A 35 7.23 -20.11 1.82
C ASN A 35 8.70 -20.39 1.54
N ILE A 36 9.36 -19.54 0.77
CA ILE A 36 10.80 -19.66 0.52
C ILE A 36 11.55 -19.40 1.83
N SER A 37 12.22 -20.42 2.38
CA SER A 37 13.03 -20.34 3.60
C SER A 37 14.52 -20.17 3.29
N GLU A 38 14.97 -20.53 2.09
CA GLU A 38 16.37 -20.33 1.69
C GLU A 38 16.50 -20.25 0.18
N ALA A 39 17.51 -19.52 -0.30
CA ALA A 39 17.88 -19.45 -1.70
C ALA A 39 19.40 -19.53 -1.84
N ALA A 40 19.88 -20.50 -2.60
CA ALA A 40 21.31 -20.73 -2.80
C ALA A 40 21.62 -20.98 -4.27
N LYS A 41 22.71 -20.39 -4.75
CA LYS A 41 23.23 -20.65 -6.09
C LYS A 41 24.21 -21.81 -6.02
N ILE A 42 23.91 -22.91 -6.70
CA ILE A 42 24.68 -24.16 -6.65
C ILE A 42 25.18 -24.56 -8.05
N PRO A 43 26.25 -25.38 -8.16
CA PRO A 43 26.63 -26.04 -9.40
C PRO A 43 25.51 -26.95 -9.94
N ALA A 44 25.32 -27.00 -11.26
CA ALA A 44 24.31 -27.88 -11.86
C ALA A 44 24.55 -29.38 -11.58
N SER A 45 25.79 -29.76 -11.28
CA SER A 45 26.16 -31.13 -10.88
C SER A 45 25.67 -31.53 -9.48
N GLU A 46 25.21 -30.57 -8.67
CA GLU A 46 24.62 -30.85 -7.35
C GLU A 46 23.11 -31.06 -7.43
N VAL A 47 22.49 -30.77 -8.58
CA VAL A 47 21.07 -31.07 -8.82
C VAL A 47 20.92 -32.58 -9.03
N PRO A 48 19.95 -33.24 -8.36
CA PRO A 48 19.70 -34.67 -8.55
C PRO A 48 19.45 -35.04 -10.02
N ASP A 49 20.09 -36.11 -10.50
CA ASP A 49 20.00 -36.56 -11.90
C ASP A 49 18.56 -36.96 -12.32
N ASP A 50 17.71 -37.29 -11.35
CA ASP A 50 16.31 -37.66 -11.50
C ASP A 50 15.33 -36.47 -11.33
N TYR A 51 15.85 -35.25 -11.18
CA TYR A 51 15.02 -34.05 -11.15
C TYR A 51 14.32 -33.85 -12.51
N PRO A 52 13.00 -33.59 -12.55
CA PRO A 52 12.21 -33.61 -13.78
C PRO A 52 12.57 -32.47 -14.76
N VAL A 53 13.16 -31.38 -14.27
CA VAL A 53 13.54 -30.23 -15.09
C VAL A 53 15.04 -30.25 -15.39
N ALA A 54 15.38 -30.32 -16.67
CA ALA A 54 16.78 -30.30 -17.10
C ALA A 54 17.43 -28.92 -16.90
N ILE A 55 18.50 -28.86 -16.11
CA ILE A 55 19.36 -27.68 -15.96
C ILE A 55 20.44 -27.73 -17.03
N ARG A 56 20.43 -26.81 -18.00
CA ARG A 56 21.38 -26.79 -19.13
C ARG A 56 22.55 -25.85 -18.90
N THR A 57 22.39 -24.87 -18.01
CA THR A 57 23.48 -23.99 -17.59
C THR A 57 24.40 -24.66 -16.56
N ARG A 58 25.55 -24.04 -16.29
CA ARG A 58 26.53 -24.56 -15.32
C ARG A 58 26.07 -24.45 -13.87
N GLN A 59 25.02 -23.66 -13.61
CA GLN A 59 24.60 -23.29 -12.27
C GLN A 59 23.09 -23.41 -12.16
N ALA A 60 22.62 -23.85 -11.00
CA ALA A 60 21.22 -23.88 -10.65
C ALA A 60 20.98 -22.94 -9.46
N LEU A 61 19.74 -22.48 -9.36
CA LEU A 61 19.21 -21.89 -8.15
C LEU A 61 18.48 -22.98 -7.38
N GLN A 62 18.94 -23.27 -6.18
CA GLN A 62 18.20 -24.04 -5.20
C GLN A 62 17.35 -23.09 -4.37
N LEU A 63 16.06 -23.41 -4.23
CA LEU A 63 15.16 -22.78 -3.29
C LEU A 63 14.68 -23.83 -2.31
N ASN A 64 14.81 -23.57 -1.01
CA ASN A 64 14.18 -24.37 0.01
C ASN A 64 12.84 -23.73 0.35
N VAL A 65 11.77 -24.51 0.26
CA VAL A 65 10.41 -24.06 0.49
C VAL A 65 9.84 -24.82 1.68
N GLU A 66 9.44 -24.08 2.71
CA GLU A 66 8.76 -24.63 3.88
C GLU A 66 7.26 -24.73 3.60
N THR A 67 6.72 -25.94 3.65
CA THR A 67 5.30 -26.24 3.47
C THR A 67 4.51 -25.95 4.75
N PRO A 68 3.17 -25.90 4.72
CA PRO A 68 2.36 -25.56 5.88
C PRO A 68 2.45 -26.61 6.99
N ASP A 69 2.84 -27.84 6.62
CA ASP A 69 3.05 -28.95 7.54
C ASP A 69 4.45 -28.91 8.21
N GLY A 70 5.27 -27.91 7.87
CA GLY A 70 6.63 -27.70 8.41
C GLY A 70 7.70 -28.57 7.74
N GLU A 71 7.37 -29.20 6.61
CA GLU A 71 8.35 -29.91 5.78
C GLU A 71 9.12 -28.90 4.92
N THR A 72 10.43 -29.12 4.74
CA THR A 72 11.25 -28.30 3.84
C THR A 72 11.56 -29.09 2.59
N VAL A 73 11.18 -28.54 1.45
CA VAL A 73 11.35 -29.16 0.14
C VAL A 73 12.29 -28.32 -0.70
N ALA A 74 13.27 -28.98 -1.34
CA ALA A 74 14.19 -28.33 -2.26
C ALA A 74 13.61 -28.34 -3.69
N THR A 75 13.63 -27.17 -4.34
CA THR A 75 13.27 -27.00 -5.74
C THR A 75 14.41 -26.31 -6.49
N TYR A 76 14.57 -26.64 -7.78
CA TYR A 76 15.73 -26.21 -8.55
C TYR A 76 15.28 -25.48 -9.82
N LEU A 77 15.89 -24.32 -10.06
CA LEU A 77 15.64 -23.50 -11.24
C LEU A 77 16.94 -23.26 -11.98
N GLU A 78 16.86 -23.11 -13.30
CA GLU A 78 18.03 -22.83 -14.12
C GLU A 78 18.55 -21.40 -13.91
N TRP A 79 19.80 -21.27 -13.47
CA TRP A 79 20.43 -19.96 -13.30
C TRP A 79 20.83 -19.37 -14.66
N PRO A 80 20.62 -18.06 -14.90
CA PRO A 80 21.00 -17.41 -16.17
C PRO A 80 22.50 -17.52 -16.46
N GLY A 81 22.85 -17.86 -17.70
CA GLY A 81 24.21 -17.85 -18.19
C GLY A 81 24.75 -16.43 -18.42
N GLU A 82 26.06 -16.28 -18.62
CA GLU A 82 26.69 -14.97 -18.85
C GLU A 82 26.19 -14.27 -20.12
N ASP A 83 25.69 -15.04 -21.11
CA ASP A 83 25.18 -14.56 -22.39
C ASP A 83 23.69 -14.89 -22.64
N GLU A 84 23.00 -15.51 -21.67
CA GLU A 84 21.60 -15.94 -21.80
C GLU A 84 20.75 -15.42 -20.64
N GLU A 85 19.73 -14.63 -20.98
CA GLU A 85 18.64 -14.34 -20.05
C GLU A 85 17.87 -15.64 -19.79
N SER A 86 18.07 -16.30 -18.64
CA SER A 86 17.18 -17.41 -18.29
C SER A 86 15.80 -16.87 -17.94
N ASP A 87 14.82 -17.28 -18.73
CA ASP A 87 13.43 -16.91 -18.52
C ASP A 87 12.86 -17.45 -17.20
N HIS A 88 13.51 -18.39 -16.51
CA HIS A 88 12.93 -19.12 -15.38
C HIS A 88 13.04 -18.33 -14.07
N VAL A 89 14.21 -17.80 -13.74
CA VAL A 89 14.39 -16.92 -12.58
C VAL A 89 13.62 -15.60 -12.79
N GLY A 90 13.67 -15.05 -14.02
CA GLY A 90 12.87 -13.88 -14.38
C GLY A 90 11.37 -14.12 -14.24
N ARG A 91 10.86 -15.28 -14.69
CA ARG A 91 9.45 -15.66 -14.51
C ARG A 91 9.09 -15.84 -13.05
N LEU A 92 9.95 -16.45 -12.23
CA LEU A 92 9.72 -16.55 -10.78
C LEU A 92 9.64 -15.15 -10.16
N LEU A 93 10.61 -14.28 -10.42
CA LEU A 93 10.63 -12.92 -9.86
C LEU A 93 9.44 -12.10 -10.32
N GLY A 94 9.07 -12.17 -11.60
CA GLY A 94 7.84 -11.55 -12.11
C GLY A 94 6.59 -12.15 -11.46
N ALA A 95 6.56 -13.47 -11.30
CA ALA A 95 5.52 -14.17 -10.57
C ALA A 95 5.54 -13.87 -9.08
N LEU A 96 6.63 -13.34 -8.52
CA LEU A 96 6.83 -12.78 -7.17
C LEU A 96 6.59 -11.27 -7.08
N GLY A 97 6.44 -10.59 -8.23
CA GLY A 97 6.16 -9.15 -8.32
C GLY A 97 7.38 -8.31 -7.98
N ARG A 98 8.57 -8.88 -8.19
CA ARG A 98 9.86 -8.30 -7.86
C ARG A 98 10.67 -7.99 -9.11
N GLU A 99 11.53 -7.01 -9.00
CA GLU A 99 12.51 -6.71 -10.05
C GLU A 99 13.70 -7.68 -10.00
N ARG A 100 14.47 -7.74 -11.10
CA ARG A 100 15.54 -8.76 -11.27
C ARG A 100 16.68 -8.62 -10.25
N ASP A 101 16.91 -7.43 -9.73
CA ASP A 101 17.92 -7.08 -8.74
C ASP A 101 17.45 -7.29 -7.28
N GLU A 102 16.15 -7.50 -7.05
CA GLU A 102 15.58 -7.75 -5.73
C GLU A 102 15.63 -9.21 -5.29
N PHE A 103 16.41 -10.05 -5.98
CA PHE A 103 16.49 -11.48 -5.71
C PHE A 103 16.86 -11.81 -4.25
N ALA A 104 17.68 -10.97 -3.60
CA ALA A 104 18.05 -11.16 -2.19
C ALA A 104 16.85 -11.12 -1.22
N ASN A 105 15.71 -10.60 -1.66
CA ASN A 105 14.54 -10.37 -0.83
C ASN A 105 13.44 -11.42 -0.99
N VAL A 106 13.67 -12.52 -1.73
CA VAL A 106 12.66 -13.57 -1.94
C VAL A 106 12.36 -14.41 -0.69
N TYR A 107 13.16 -14.28 0.37
CA TYR A 107 12.93 -14.98 1.64
C TYR A 107 11.55 -14.62 2.22
N GLY A 108 10.78 -15.64 2.60
CA GLY A 108 9.44 -15.52 3.15
C GLY A 108 8.34 -15.35 2.10
N ASP A 109 8.69 -15.23 0.82
CA ASP A 109 7.68 -15.15 -0.23
C ASP A 109 6.95 -16.48 -0.39
N ARG A 110 5.63 -16.39 -0.58
CA ARG A 110 4.78 -17.56 -0.79
C ARG A 110 4.77 -17.96 -2.26
N VAL A 111 5.00 -19.24 -2.52
CA VAL A 111 5.03 -19.85 -3.84
C VAL A 111 4.08 -21.03 -3.93
N ALA A 112 3.54 -21.27 -5.12
CA ALA A 112 2.77 -22.46 -5.43
C ALA A 112 3.73 -23.55 -5.90
N LEU A 113 3.65 -24.72 -5.26
CA LEU A 113 4.40 -25.90 -5.60
C LEU A 113 3.54 -26.81 -6.47
N ASP A 114 4.14 -27.28 -7.57
CA ASP A 114 3.63 -28.37 -8.36
C ASP A 114 4.43 -29.64 -8.04
N SER A 115 3.73 -30.72 -7.72
CA SER A 115 4.34 -31.98 -7.30
C SER A 115 4.27 -32.99 -8.44
N GLU A 116 5.41 -33.33 -9.03
CA GLU A 116 5.49 -34.33 -10.10
C GLU A 116 6.47 -35.44 -9.68
N ASN A 117 5.98 -36.69 -9.60
CA ASN A 117 6.78 -37.88 -9.27
C ASN A 117 7.61 -37.77 -7.97
N GLY A 118 7.11 -37.05 -6.95
CA GLY A 118 7.80 -36.85 -5.67
C GLY A 118 8.81 -35.69 -5.67
N TRP A 119 8.93 -34.97 -6.78
CA TRP A 119 9.68 -33.72 -6.88
C TRP A 119 8.73 -32.53 -6.84
N HIS A 120 9.22 -31.41 -6.31
CA HIS A 120 8.46 -30.16 -6.28
C HIS A 120 9.11 -29.12 -7.19
N GLY A 121 8.34 -28.61 -8.14
CA GLY A 121 8.65 -27.46 -8.97
C GLY A 121 7.88 -26.23 -8.50
N ILE A 122 8.36 -25.02 -8.80
CA ILE A 122 7.56 -23.81 -8.57
C ILE A 122 6.70 -23.53 -9.79
N ASP A 123 5.39 -23.46 -9.58
CA ASP A 123 4.43 -23.00 -10.58
C ASP A 123 4.35 -21.47 -10.55
N ALA A 124 5.03 -20.82 -11.49
CA ALA A 124 5.06 -19.37 -11.60
C ALA A 124 3.68 -18.77 -11.93
N GLU A 125 2.85 -19.45 -12.72
CA GLU A 125 1.53 -18.95 -13.10
C GLU A 125 0.59 -18.96 -11.91
N ARG A 126 0.56 -20.07 -11.15
CA ARG A 126 -0.22 -20.15 -9.90
C ARG A 126 0.33 -19.22 -8.84
N THR A 127 1.65 -19.08 -8.73
CA THR A 127 2.26 -18.11 -7.80
C THR A 127 1.81 -16.68 -8.10
N ALA A 128 1.77 -16.29 -9.39
CA ALA A 128 1.23 -15.01 -9.80
C ALA A 128 -0.28 -14.89 -9.49
N ALA A 129 -1.05 -15.94 -9.72
CA ALA A 129 -2.49 -15.98 -9.43
C ALA A 129 -2.78 -15.86 -7.91
N MET A 130 -2.00 -16.51 -7.05
CA MET A 130 -2.09 -16.37 -5.59
C MET A 130 -1.82 -14.94 -5.14
N ARG A 131 -0.80 -14.28 -5.70
CA ARG A 131 -0.56 -12.86 -5.41
C ARG A 131 -1.72 -12.02 -5.90
N GLY A 132 -2.20 -12.23 -7.13
CA GLY A 132 -3.35 -11.53 -7.67
C GLY A 132 -4.58 -11.65 -6.78
N ALA A 133 -4.88 -12.86 -6.30
CA ALA A 133 -5.97 -13.12 -5.37
C ALA A 133 -5.76 -12.46 -3.99
N LYS A 134 -4.54 -12.48 -3.45
CA LYS A 134 -4.19 -11.77 -2.20
C LYS A 134 -4.30 -10.26 -2.35
N LEU A 135 -3.88 -9.71 -3.48
CA LEU A 135 -4.01 -8.29 -3.81
C LEU A 135 -5.48 -7.91 -3.98
N ALA A 136 -6.28 -8.70 -4.69
CA ALA A 136 -7.72 -8.46 -4.89
C ALA A 136 -8.53 -8.61 -3.59
N ALA A 137 -8.24 -9.62 -2.76
CA ALA A 137 -8.84 -9.78 -1.44
C ALA A 137 -8.38 -8.66 -0.47
N GLY A 138 -7.13 -8.21 -0.64
CA GLY A 138 -6.64 -6.98 -0.05
C GLY A 138 -7.51 -5.80 -0.46
N ASP A 139 -7.65 -5.55 -1.76
CA ASP A 139 -8.35 -4.41 -2.38
C ASP A 139 -9.80 -4.27 -1.89
N GLU A 140 -10.60 -5.34 -1.86
CA GLU A 140 -11.98 -5.29 -1.34
C GLU A 140 -12.06 -4.95 0.16
N SER A 141 -11.09 -5.41 0.95
CA SER A 141 -11.05 -5.12 2.39
C SER A 141 -10.51 -3.72 2.69
N LEU A 142 -9.59 -3.24 1.84
CA LEU A 142 -9.01 -1.91 1.89
C LEU A 142 -10.02 -0.86 1.43
N ASP A 143 -10.90 -1.17 0.49
CA ASP A 143 -12.03 -0.32 0.15
C ASP A 143 -13.01 -0.19 1.32
N ARG A 144 -13.22 -1.25 2.11
CA ARG A 144 -14.08 -1.18 3.30
C ARG A 144 -13.47 -0.31 4.41
N SER A 145 -12.16 -0.41 4.67
CA SER A 145 -11.48 0.45 5.66
C SER A 145 -11.36 1.89 5.16
N ARG A 146 -11.06 2.12 3.88
CA ARG A 146 -11.07 3.45 3.24
C ARG A 146 -12.44 4.09 3.30
N ASN A 147 -13.51 3.36 2.99
CA ASN A 147 -14.88 3.88 3.06
C ASN A 147 -15.30 4.20 4.50
N LEU A 148 -14.82 3.42 5.48
CA LEU A 148 -15.10 3.66 6.90
C LEU A 148 -14.33 4.88 7.43
N LEU A 149 -13.04 5.03 7.06
CA LEU A 149 -12.24 6.19 7.44
C LEU A 149 -12.71 7.46 6.73
N ALA A 150 -12.98 7.39 5.42
CA ALA A 150 -13.53 8.50 4.64
C ALA A 150 -14.94 8.90 5.14
N GLY A 151 -15.76 7.92 5.53
CA GLY A 151 -17.06 8.16 6.16
C GLY A 151 -16.94 8.86 7.52
N ALA A 152 -15.99 8.44 8.36
CA ALA A 152 -15.72 9.08 9.66
C ALA A 152 -15.14 10.50 9.52
N LEU A 153 -14.22 10.71 8.57
CA LEU A 153 -13.67 12.02 8.22
C LEU A 153 -14.77 12.96 7.69
N GLY A 154 -15.59 12.48 6.76
CA GLY A 154 -16.69 13.24 6.16
C GLY A 154 -17.77 13.63 7.18
N ALA A 155 -18.19 12.69 8.04
CA ALA A 155 -19.16 12.97 9.10
C ALA A 155 -18.63 14.00 10.12
N GLY A 156 -17.35 13.88 10.47
CA GLY A 156 -16.67 14.77 11.38
C GLY A 156 -16.50 16.22 10.90
N LEU A 157 -16.07 16.39 9.64
CA LEU A 157 -15.94 17.69 8.99
C LEU A 157 -17.29 18.45 8.90
N LEU A 158 -18.40 17.71 8.77
CA LEU A 158 -19.75 18.29 8.75
C LEU A 158 -20.25 18.74 10.14
N ALA A 159 -19.61 18.30 11.22
CA ALA A 159 -20.00 18.65 12.59
C ALA A 159 -19.61 20.09 12.99
N ILE A 160 -18.65 20.70 12.29
CA ILE A 160 -17.85 21.82 12.83
C ILE A 160 -18.42 23.22 12.53
N PRO A 161 -19.24 23.49 11.48
CA PRO A 161 -19.82 24.83 11.32
C PRO A 161 -21.35 24.90 11.23
N VAL A 162 -22.12 23.83 11.46
CA VAL A 162 -23.59 23.93 11.38
C VAL A 162 -24.18 24.08 12.77
N GLY A 163 -24.44 25.33 13.18
CA GLY A 163 -25.19 25.70 14.40
C GLY A 163 -26.66 25.23 14.44
N VAL A 164 -26.99 24.17 13.70
CA VAL A 164 -28.30 23.54 13.55
C VAL A 164 -28.24 22.04 13.87
N LEU A 165 -27.05 21.47 14.08
CA LEU A 165 -26.96 20.09 14.56
C LEU A 165 -27.38 20.08 16.04
N SER A 166 -28.42 19.30 16.35
CA SER A 166 -28.85 19.12 17.74
C SER A 166 -27.68 18.62 18.59
N GLU A 167 -27.69 18.94 19.89
CA GLU A 167 -26.67 18.46 20.84
C GLU A 167 -26.45 16.94 20.73
N MET A 168 -27.51 16.19 20.39
CA MET A 168 -27.48 14.75 20.13
C MET A 168 -26.63 14.38 18.90
N PHE A 169 -26.74 15.12 17.80
CA PHE A 169 -25.92 14.90 16.60
C PHE A 169 -24.46 15.27 16.83
N ALA A 170 -24.20 16.38 17.54
CA ALA A 170 -22.84 16.76 17.90
C ALA A 170 -22.18 15.68 18.79
N GLY A 171 -22.92 15.13 19.77
CA GLY A 171 -22.44 14.04 20.60
C GLY A 171 -22.14 12.76 19.81
N LEU A 172 -22.99 12.40 18.84
CA LEU A 172 -22.76 11.22 18.00
C LEU A 172 -21.55 11.42 17.07
N LEU A 173 -21.39 12.59 16.48
CA LEU A 173 -20.23 12.93 15.64
C LEU A 173 -18.95 12.93 16.46
N LEU A 174 -18.99 13.44 17.69
CA LEU A 174 -17.87 13.41 18.62
C LEU A 174 -17.51 11.97 19.01
N MET A 175 -18.49 11.08 19.22
CA MET A 175 -18.24 9.66 19.46
C MET A 175 -17.64 8.94 18.25
N VAL A 176 -18.14 9.19 17.04
CA VAL A 176 -17.56 8.65 15.80
C VAL A 176 -16.13 9.16 15.60
N SER A 177 -15.88 10.42 15.92
CA SER A 177 -14.58 11.06 15.85
C SER A 177 -13.59 10.49 16.88
N LEU A 178 -14.02 10.29 18.12
CA LEU A 178 -13.18 9.80 19.23
C LEU A 178 -12.94 8.30 19.24
N VAL A 179 -13.87 7.51 18.70
CA VAL A 179 -13.80 6.04 18.74
C VAL A 179 -13.64 5.46 17.35
N GLY A 180 -14.42 5.96 16.38
CA GLY A 180 -14.42 5.45 15.02
C GLY A 180 -13.10 5.68 14.29
N ILE A 181 -12.51 6.88 14.41
CA ILE A 181 -11.21 7.18 13.77
C ILE A 181 -10.07 6.33 14.36
N PRO A 182 -9.83 6.28 15.69
CA PRO A 182 -8.80 5.41 16.26
C PRO A 182 -9.01 3.94 15.95
N ALA A 183 -10.25 3.45 16.08
CA ALA A 183 -10.55 2.05 15.81
C ALA A 183 -10.29 1.72 14.33
N GLY A 184 -10.64 2.62 13.41
CA GLY A 184 -10.36 2.50 11.99
C GLY A 184 -8.86 2.41 11.70
N ILE A 185 -8.07 3.35 12.26
CA ILE A 185 -6.61 3.36 12.15
C ILE A 185 -6.00 2.08 12.72
N TYR A 186 -6.41 1.66 13.92
CA TYR A 186 -5.89 0.45 14.57
C TYR A 186 -6.16 -0.81 13.75
N LEU A 187 -7.41 -1.00 13.30
CA LEU A 187 -7.81 -2.17 12.53
C LEU A 187 -7.12 -2.22 11.17
N ASP A 188 -6.96 -1.08 10.50
CA ASP A 188 -6.28 -1.01 9.22
C ASP A 188 -4.76 -1.21 9.37
N GLY A 189 -4.14 -0.61 10.39
CA GLY A 189 -2.69 -0.72 10.65
C GLY A 189 -2.29 -2.15 11.00
N LYS A 190 -3.06 -2.83 11.86
CA LYS A 190 -2.90 -4.26 12.16
C LYS A 190 -2.94 -5.12 10.89
N ARG A 191 -3.90 -4.86 10.01
CA ARG A 191 -4.01 -5.59 8.75
C ARG A 191 -2.84 -5.31 7.82
N LEU A 192 -2.35 -4.09 7.79
CA LEU A 192 -1.18 -3.72 6.99
C LEU A 192 0.07 -4.44 7.49
N GLU A 193 0.27 -4.52 8.81
CA GLU A 193 1.34 -5.31 9.45
C GLU A 193 1.24 -6.79 9.04
N ASP A 194 0.05 -7.39 9.14
CA ASP A 194 -0.18 -8.79 8.77
C ASP A 194 0.04 -9.05 7.26
N ALA A 195 -0.33 -8.09 6.40
CA ALA A 195 -0.26 -8.25 4.95
C ALA A 195 1.16 -8.06 4.40
N THR A 196 1.91 -7.11 4.94
CA THR A 196 3.23 -6.68 4.44
C THR A 196 4.41 -7.19 5.25
N GLY A 197 4.18 -7.70 6.47
CA GLY A 197 5.23 -8.08 7.41
C GLY A 197 6.02 -6.90 7.98
N ARG A 198 5.71 -5.66 7.60
CA ARG A 198 6.37 -4.44 8.11
C ARG A 198 5.66 -3.93 9.35
N SER A 199 6.43 -3.55 10.37
CA SER A 199 5.89 -2.87 11.54
C SER A 199 5.45 -1.46 11.16
N VAL A 200 4.15 -1.26 11.05
CA VAL A 200 3.55 0.07 11.02
C VAL A 200 3.54 0.57 12.47
N LYS A 201 3.80 1.85 12.72
CA LYS A 201 3.71 2.43 14.08
C LYS A 201 2.23 2.52 14.55
N THR A 202 1.43 1.46 14.41
CA THR A 202 -0.04 1.42 14.55
C THR A 202 -0.51 2.00 15.88
N ALA A 203 0.20 1.71 16.97
CA ALA A 203 -0.13 2.25 18.29
C ALA A 203 -0.01 3.78 18.34
N LEU A 204 1.03 4.35 17.71
CA LEU A 204 1.24 5.79 17.66
C LEU A 204 0.12 6.49 16.88
N TRP A 205 -0.19 5.96 15.68
CA TRP A 205 -1.27 6.48 14.84
C TRP A 205 -2.64 6.39 15.53
N THR A 206 -2.90 5.27 16.23
CA THR A 206 -4.15 5.07 16.98
C THR A 206 -4.29 6.07 18.13
N VAL A 207 -3.22 6.27 18.91
CA VAL A 207 -3.20 7.23 20.03
C VAL A 207 -3.38 8.65 19.52
N GLY A 208 -2.68 9.03 18.44
CA GLY A 208 -2.85 10.34 17.81
C GLY A 208 -4.26 10.55 17.26
N GLY A 209 -4.84 9.51 16.65
CA GLY A 209 -6.22 9.50 16.16
C GLY A 209 -7.26 9.64 17.26
N ALA A 210 -6.90 9.40 18.53
CA ALA A 210 -7.81 9.50 19.67
C ALA A 210 -7.80 10.91 20.29
N VAL A 211 -6.86 11.77 19.91
CA VAL A 211 -6.78 13.14 20.42
C VAL A 211 -7.79 14.01 19.66
N PRO A 212 -8.80 14.59 20.33
CA PRO A 212 -9.74 15.51 19.70
C PRO A 212 -9.01 16.63 18.95
N LEU A 213 -9.60 17.09 17.84
CA LEU A 213 -9.05 18.10 16.94
C LEU A 213 -7.84 17.61 16.12
N LEU A 214 -6.96 16.78 16.68
CA LEU A 214 -5.82 16.22 15.94
C LEU A 214 -6.22 15.02 15.10
N ASN A 215 -7.25 14.29 15.50
CA ASN A 215 -7.63 13.02 14.92
C ASN A 215 -7.86 13.04 13.40
N TYR A 216 -8.38 14.14 12.83
CA TYR A 216 -8.50 14.29 11.38
C TYR A 216 -7.14 14.37 10.71
N SER A 217 -6.23 15.19 11.24
CA SER A 217 -4.86 15.31 10.74
C SER A 217 -4.10 13.99 10.93
N VAL A 218 -4.30 13.30 12.05
CA VAL A 218 -3.63 12.00 12.25
C VAL A 218 -4.19 10.95 11.29
N ALA A 219 -5.49 10.92 11.05
CA ALA A 219 -6.11 9.99 10.10
C ALA A 219 -5.67 10.22 8.65
N ILE A 220 -5.61 11.48 8.21
CA ILE A 220 -5.12 11.81 6.86
C ILE A 220 -3.62 11.47 6.76
N ALA A 221 -2.81 11.75 7.79
CA ALA A 221 -1.38 11.42 7.80
C ALA A 221 -1.15 9.91 7.74
N TYR A 222 -1.91 9.16 8.54
CA TYR A 222 -1.95 7.71 8.47
C TYR A 222 -2.30 7.19 7.07
N LEU A 223 -3.31 7.77 6.40
CA LEU A 223 -3.68 7.35 5.05
C LEU A 223 -2.58 7.62 4.01
N LEU A 224 -1.81 8.69 4.19
CA LEU A 224 -0.70 9.04 3.31
C LEU A 224 0.49 8.10 3.55
N ASP A 225 0.90 7.89 4.80
CA ASP A 225 1.93 6.92 5.22
C ASP A 225 1.62 5.51 4.69
N ARG A 226 0.36 5.10 4.84
CA ARG A 226 -0.16 3.85 4.28
C ARG A 226 -0.03 3.80 2.75
N ARG A 227 -0.35 4.88 2.05
CA ARG A 227 -0.24 4.93 0.58
C ARG A 227 1.21 4.78 0.14
N VAL A 228 2.14 5.45 0.80
CA VAL A 228 3.58 5.32 0.54
C VAL A 228 4.05 3.89 0.81
N THR A 229 3.66 3.33 1.95
CA THR A 229 3.99 1.94 2.32
C THR A 229 3.53 0.92 1.28
N LEU A 230 2.35 1.13 0.70
CA LEU A 230 1.78 0.23 -0.32
C LEU A 230 2.31 0.49 -1.73
N SER A 231 2.66 1.73 -2.07
CA SER A 231 3.09 2.10 -3.43
C SER A 231 4.58 1.86 -3.68
N GLY A 232 5.35 1.56 -2.61
CA GLY A 232 6.81 1.54 -2.67
C GLY A 232 7.40 2.96 -2.76
N PRO A 233 8.73 3.10 -2.67
CA PRO A 233 9.40 4.39 -2.83
C PRO A 233 9.28 4.85 -4.28
N THR A 234 8.18 5.49 -4.64
CA THR A 234 8.08 6.23 -5.89
C THR A 234 8.88 7.51 -5.73
N SER A 235 10.00 7.60 -6.44
CA SER A 235 11.00 8.67 -6.43
C SER A 235 10.51 10.00 -7.01
N GLY A 236 9.38 10.54 -6.55
CA GLY A 236 8.84 11.78 -7.13
C GLY A 236 7.68 12.48 -6.42
N GLU A 237 7.34 12.15 -5.16
CA GLU A 237 6.28 12.88 -4.44
C GLU A 237 6.77 14.15 -3.71
N GLY A 238 8.09 14.31 -3.54
CA GLY A 238 8.75 15.57 -3.17
C GLY A 238 8.56 16.64 -4.25
N SER A 239 7.43 17.34 -4.23
CA SER A 239 7.18 18.46 -5.14
C SER A 239 7.51 19.78 -4.47
N GLU A 240 8.31 20.64 -5.14
CA GLU A 240 8.52 22.05 -4.78
C GLU A 240 7.21 22.85 -4.63
N ARG A 241 6.03 22.29 -4.94
CA ARG A 241 4.75 22.98 -4.78
C ARG A 241 4.20 22.95 -3.36
N TRP A 242 4.70 22.10 -2.48
CA TRP A 242 4.13 21.94 -1.13
C TRP A 242 4.24 23.19 -0.25
N TYR A 243 5.30 24.00 -0.39
CA TYR A 243 5.37 25.30 0.30
C TYR A 243 4.19 26.24 -0.05
N LYS A 244 3.59 26.12 -1.24
CA LYS A 244 2.38 26.88 -1.60
C LYS A 244 1.18 26.45 -0.76
N GLY A 245 1.12 25.17 -0.40
CA GLY A 245 0.15 24.64 0.56
C GLY A 245 0.29 25.29 1.93
N ILE A 246 1.54 25.48 2.40
CA ILE A 246 1.83 26.19 3.65
C ILE A 246 1.30 27.63 3.57
N PHE A 247 1.63 28.37 2.51
CA PHE A 247 1.12 29.72 2.31
C PHE A 247 -0.41 29.80 2.23
N ALA A 248 -1.06 28.84 1.54
CA ALA A 248 -2.51 28.77 1.46
C ALA A 248 -3.15 28.57 2.84
N SER A 249 -2.58 27.68 3.65
CA SER A 249 -3.01 27.46 5.04
C SER A 249 -2.81 28.68 5.93
N LEU A 250 -1.69 29.40 5.78
CA LEU A 250 -1.46 30.66 6.51
C LEU A 250 -2.43 31.76 6.06
N ALA A 251 -2.73 31.85 4.77
CA ALA A 251 -3.68 32.80 4.20
C ALA A 251 -5.14 32.55 4.63
N ALA A 252 -5.46 31.33 5.08
CA ALA A 252 -6.78 31.02 5.62
C ALA A 252 -7.17 31.90 6.82
N ILE A 253 -6.20 32.39 7.60
CA ILE A 253 -6.45 33.24 8.77
C ILE A 253 -7.00 34.62 8.38
N PRO A 254 -6.31 35.45 7.59
CA PRO A 254 -6.85 36.75 7.19
C PRO A 254 -8.14 36.60 6.37
N VAL A 255 -8.27 35.54 5.57
CA VAL A 255 -9.53 35.23 4.84
C VAL A 255 -10.67 34.97 5.82
N ALA A 256 -10.45 34.15 6.84
CA ALA A 256 -11.46 33.88 7.85
C ALA A 256 -11.83 35.13 8.65
N VAL A 257 -10.86 35.97 9.02
CA VAL A 257 -11.13 37.26 9.67
C VAL A 257 -12.04 38.12 8.80
N ALA A 258 -11.77 38.23 7.49
CA ALA A 258 -12.63 38.97 6.57
C ALA A 258 -14.04 38.37 6.45
N LEU A 259 -14.15 37.04 6.45
CA LEU A 259 -15.43 36.33 6.37
C LEU A 259 -16.22 36.35 7.67
N SER A 260 -15.59 36.59 8.82
CA SER A 260 -16.26 36.61 10.12
C SER A 260 -17.36 37.69 10.21
N GLY A 261 -17.22 38.79 9.46
CA GLY A 261 -18.25 39.82 9.33
C GLY A 261 -19.47 39.42 8.51
N LEU A 262 -19.39 38.31 7.76
CA LEU A 262 -20.48 37.76 6.94
C LEU A 262 -21.12 36.53 7.62
N SER A 263 -20.28 35.62 8.13
CA SER A 263 -20.71 34.35 8.71
C SER A 263 -19.60 33.74 9.55
N GLU A 264 -19.84 33.62 10.86
CA GLU A 264 -18.93 32.93 11.80
C GLU A 264 -18.68 31.48 11.40
N ALA A 265 -19.73 30.77 10.95
CA ALA A 265 -19.64 29.40 10.46
C ALA A 265 -18.69 29.27 9.26
N THR A 266 -18.80 30.18 8.29
CA THR A 266 -17.94 30.18 7.09
C THR A 266 -16.49 30.49 7.46
N ALA A 267 -16.28 31.48 8.33
CA ALA A 267 -14.95 31.80 8.85
C ALA A 267 -14.32 30.61 9.61
N GLY A 268 -15.09 29.95 10.47
CA GLY A 268 -14.67 28.77 11.20
C GLY A 268 -14.25 27.62 10.28
N MET A 269 -15.03 27.37 9.21
CA MET A 269 -14.69 26.34 8.22
C MET A 269 -13.36 26.64 7.50
N VAL A 270 -13.14 27.90 7.10
CA VAL A 270 -11.88 28.30 6.45
C VAL A 270 -10.68 28.12 7.38
N LEU A 271 -10.81 28.54 8.65
CA LEU A 271 -9.76 28.31 9.65
C LEU A 271 -9.49 26.83 9.86
N PHE A 272 -10.54 26.03 9.98
CA PHE A 272 -10.44 24.59 10.19
C PHE A 272 -9.69 23.90 9.05
N VAL A 273 -10.06 24.20 7.80
CA VAL A 273 -9.40 23.64 6.61
C VAL A 273 -7.93 24.08 6.57
N GLY A 274 -7.65 25.37 6.76
CA GLY A 274 -6.29 25.89 6.76
C GLY A 274 -5.41 25.26 7.83
N TRP A 275 -5.90 25.20 9.07
CA TRP A 275 -5.20 24.60 10.21
C TRP A 275 -4.99 23.09 10.03
N THR A 276 -5.99 22.35 9.55
CA THR A 276 -5.89 20.90 9.30
C THR A 276 -4.89 20.59 8.19
N PHE A 277 -4.87 21.40 7.12
CA PHE A 277 -4.00 21.17 5.97
C PHE A 277 -2.52 21.58 6.21
N LEU A 278 -2.28 22.53 7.11
CA LEU A 278 -0.96 23.10 7.37
C LEU A 278 0.12 22.06 7.72
N PRO A 279 -0.08 21.10 8.65
CA PRO A 279 0.94 20.11 8.98
C PRO A 279 1.28 19.16 7.83
N PHE A 280 0.33 18.86 6.94
CA PHE A 280 0.60 18.06 5.73
C PHE A 280 1.52 18.80 4.78
N ALA A 281 1.19 20.06 4.51
CA ALA A 281 1.98 20.87 3.61
C ALA A 281 3.42 21.03 4.13
N VAL A 282 3.59 21.12 5.46
CA VAL A 282 4.92 21.18 6.09
C VAL A 282 5.66 19.85 6.03
N TYR A 283 4.97 18.73 6.28
CA TYR A 283 5.59 17.40 6.22
C TYR A 283 6.16 17.11 4.82
N PHE A 284 5.34 17.23 3.77
CA PHE A 284 5.78 16.95 2.40
C PHE A 284 6.77 17.97 1.83
N ASP A 285 6.69 19.23 2.28
CA ASP A 285 7.70 20.21 1.91
C ASP A 285 9.03 19.93 2.63
N ALA A 286 9.00 19.37 3.85
CA ALA A 286 10.21 18.99 4.59
C ALA A 286 10.91 17.80 3.93
N GLU A 287 10.15 16.77 3.52
CA GLU A 287 10.65 15.65 2.72
C GLU A 287 11.31 16.14 1.42
N TYR A 288 10.65 17.05 0.68
CA TYR A 288 11.26 17.67 -0.51
C TYR A 288 12.57 18.41 -0.19
N VAL A 289 12.63 19.13 0.92
CA VAL A 289 13.82 19.89 1.33
C VAL A 289 14.96 18.96 1.74
N GLU A 290 14.67 17.87 2.45
CA GLU A 290 15.63 16.82 2.78
C GLU A 290 16.22 16.20 1.51
N GLU A 291 15.38 15.92 0.51
CA GLU A 291 15.81 15.34 -0.76
C GLU A 291 16.67 16.29 -1.62
N THR A 292 16.52 17.61 -1.45
CA THR A 292 17.11 18.63 -2.35
C THR A 292 18.20 19.49 -1.72
N THR A 293 18.39 19.42 -0.41
CA THR A 293 19.36 20.25 0.33
C THR A 293 20.16 19.41 1.33
N ASP A 294 21.21 19.99 1.91
CA ASP A 294 21.96 19.34 3.00
C ASP A 294 21.24 19.46 4.37
N TRP A 295 20.13 20.20 4.44
CA TRP A 295 19.32 20.26 5.65
C TRP A 295 18.51 18.97 5.75
N ASP A 296 18.68 18.26 6.87
CA ASP A 296 17.85 17.15 7.33
C ASP A 296 16.77 17.68 8.31
N PRO A 297 15.64 18.23 7.81
CA PRO A 297 14.50 18.54 8.64
C PRO A 297 13.88 17.23 9.11
N ASN A 298 13.87 16.96 10.41
CA ASN A 298 12.98 15.92 10.93
C ASN A 298 11.50 16.30 10.63
N GLU A 299 10.94 15.74 9.56
CA GLU A 299 9.65 16.13 9.00
C GLU A 299 8.50 15.86 9.98
N GLU A 300 8.59 14.76 10.74
CA GLU A 300 7.66 14.40 11.81
C GLU A 300 7.60 15.51 12.88
N LEU A 301 8.76 16.00 13.34
CA LEU A 301 8.86 17.02 14.38
C LEU A 301 8.31 18.37 13.91
N TRP A 302 8.56 18.76 12.66
CA TRP A 302 8.01 20.00 12.11
C TRP A 302 6.49 19.95 11.93
N ALA A 303 5.95 18.83 11.44
CA ALA A 303 4.52 18.65 11.35
C ALA A 303 3.85 18.72 12.74
N ILE A 304 4.43 18.07 13.75
CA ILE A 304 3.95 18.12 15.15
C ILE A 304 4.06 19.54 15.70
N ALA A 305 5.19 20.22 15.49
CA ALA A 305 5.37 21.60 15.97
C ALA A 305 4.31 22.53 15.39
N VAL A 306 3.94 22.34 14.13
CA VAL A 306 2.90 23.12 13.44
C VAL A 306 1.50 22.79 13.94
N ILE A 307 1.23 21.53 14.28
CA ILE A 307 -0.02 21.16 14.96
C ILE A 307 -0.16 21.90 16.30
N VAL A 308 0.91 21.91 17.12
CA VAL A 308 0.88 22.44 18.49
C VAL A 308 0.97 23.97 18.53
N PHE A 309 1.84 24.55 17.71
CA PHE A 309 2.18 25.98 17.75
C PHE A 309 1.65 26.77 16.55
N GLY A 310 1.08 26.11 15.54
CA GLY A 310 0.50 26.73 14.36
C GLY A 310 1.50 27.62 13.63
N LEU A 311 1.13 28.91 13.50
CA LEU A 311 1.91 29.96 12.85
C LEU A 311 3.32 30.11 13.44
N PHE A 312 3.45 29.92 14.76
CA PHE A 312 4.72 30.12 15.46
C PHE A 312 5.75 29.04 15.11
N ALA A 313 5.33 27.90 14.57
CA ALA A 313 6.24 26.89 14.01
C ALA A 313 6.35 27.02 12.48
N ALA A 314 5.24 27.29 11.79
CA ALA A 314 5.21 27.37 10.32
C ALA A 314 6.07 28.51 9.76
N VAL A 315 6.10 29.68 10.43
CA VAL A 315 6.92 30.82 9.98
C VAL A 315 8.42 30.54 10.12
N PRO A 316 8.95 30.10 11.29
CA PRO A 316 10.34 29.68 11.40
C PRO A 316 10.75 28.59 10.42
N TYR A 317 9.86 27.62 10.17
CA TYR A 317 10.08 26.58 9.16
C TYR A 317 10.31 27.20 7.78
N LEU A 318 9.42 28.08 7.31
CA LEU A 318 9.53 28.74 6.00
C LEU A 318 10.78 29.63 5.89
N VAL A 319 11.18 30.29 6.98
CA VAL A 319 12.41 31.07 7.01
C VAL A 319 13.63 30.17 6.85
N LYS A 320 13.69 29.06 7.60
CA LYS A 320 14.80 28.11 7.51
C LYS A 320 14.86 27.47 6.13
N ARG A 321 13.73 26.97 5.61
CA ARG A 321 13.59 26.46 4.25
C ARG A 321 14.19 27.39 3.20
N ARG A 322 13.88 28.69 3.29
CA ARG A 322 14.39 29.67 2.32
C ARG A 322 15.92 29.77 2.37
N VAL A 323 16.51 29.76 3.56
CA VAL A 323 17.97 29.86 3.73
C VAL A 323 18.69 28.67 3.10
N GLU A 324 18.10 27.48 3.17
CA GLU A 324 18.73 26.24 2.66
C GLU A 324 18.56 26.05 1.14
N LEU A 325 17.58 26.74 0.52
CA LEU A 325 17.32 26.67 -0.92
C LEU A 325 17.93 27.83 -1.73
N ASP A 326 18.35 28.91 -1.08
CA ASP A 326 19.01 30.10 -1.68
C ASP A 326 20.54 29.89 -1.78
#